data_AF-A0A7J7K8Y7-F1
#
_entry.id   AF-A0A7J7K8Y7-F1
#
_cell.length_a   1.000
_cell.length_b   1.000
_cell.length_c   1.000
_cell.angle_alpha   90.00
_cell.angle_beta   90.00
_cell.angle_gamma   90.00
#
_symmetry.space_group_name_H-M   'P 1'
#
loop_
_entity.id
_entity.type
_entity.pdbx_description
1 polymer ?
#
loop_
_entity_poly.entity_id
_entity_poly.type
_entity_poly.pdbx_seq_one_letter_code
_entity_poly.pdbx_strand_id
1 'polypeptide(L)'
;MYCTQGAMLIYHASQFPPSKQTLDKYLTTISPITTPEEFTTTEQKFASNEGPKLQKLLEEYAVGKESWLAEWWLNAAYLDYREPCVINSNPGMVMPSQKFNSDDDWLAYAARVARAAVDYKSLIDNESLEVEVLAGKPLCMVQYYNIFSTCRVPGLKRDRLVCYPPNKPNAPRHIVVMHNNQFFSLDMYGSDGKPLGEMQIHKLLSKIVANSQDEGPAVGVLTTGNRNTWAKTHASLLKLGDNPSHLDKIEKSIFLLCLDKQPRETHDPSADELSRSARQMLYGDGTKASSTNRWFDKTLQFVVGRNGNIGLNYEHSPAEGPPIAALLDHIQDYINKGRESEPSKGTTDIQHLSFTVNSSIEKAIETAKTEIDIFGSDVQLTAHNFTGYGKNFAKSVKQSPDALIQVAMQLAFYRDQGHPCATYESASTRMFQLGRTDTIRSCTPKSLEFCQAMSSGSLDRAALVNVLTEAITAHRKYTAEAVSGQGIDRHLLG
;
A
#
# COMPACT_ATOMS: atom_id res chain seq x y z
N MET A 1 -20.16 0.65 -14.13
CA MET A 1 -20.68 1.85 -13.44
C MET A 1 -19.57 2.67 -12.77
N TYR A 2 -18.51 2.07 -12.23
CA TYR A 2 -17.45 2.81 -11.50
C TYR A 2 -16.46 3.63 -12.35
N CYS A 3 -16.60 3.57 -13.68
CA CYS A 3 -15.80 4.34 -14.65
C CYS A 3 -16.67 5.17 -15.61
N THR A 4 -17.98 5.32 -15.37
CA THR A 4 -18.94 5.80 -16.38
C THR A 4 -19.34 7.27 -16.27
N GLN A 5 -18.82 8.03 -15.30
CA GLN A 5 -19.00 9.49 -15.25
C GLN A 5 -17.85 10.18 -15.98
N GLY A 6 -17.99 10.31 -17.31
CA GLY A 6 -17.02 10.93 -18.21
C GLY A 6 -16.34 9.93 -19.14
N ALA A 7 -15.96 10.38 -20.33
CA ALA A 7 -15.19 9.58 -21.28
C ALA A 7 -13.78 9.32 -20.71
N MET A 8 -13.62 8.28 -19.89
CA MET A 8 -12.30 7.83 -19.46
C MET A 8 -11.52 7.28 -20.66
N LEU A 9 -10.21 7.49 -20.65
CA LEU A 9 -9.34 6.90 -21.67
C LEU A 9 -9.30 5.39 -21.46
N ILE A 10 -9.57 4.62 -22.50
CA ILE A 10 -9.34 3.17 -22.48
C ILE A 10 -7.84 2.97 -22.74
N TYR A 11 -7.21 2.10 -21.95
CA TYR A 11 -5.81 1.73 -22.10
C TYR A 11 -5.65 0.89 -23.38
N HIS A 12 -5.63 1.54 -24.54
CA HIS A 12 -5.56 0.86 -25.83
C HIS A 12 -4.13 0.52 -26.18
N ALA A 13 -3.91 -0.67 -26.74
CA ALA A 13 -2.60 -1.05 -27.24
C ALA A 13 -2.09 -0.16 -28.38
N SER A 14 -3.00 0.44 -29.14
CA SER A 14 -2.67 1.44 -30.17
C SER A 14 -2.19 2.79 -29.62
N GLN A 15 -2.30 3.02 -28.31
CA GLN A 15 -1.70 4.17 -27.64
C GLN A 15 -0.26 3.90 -27.19
N PHE A 16 0.25 2.67 -27.37
CA PHE A 16 1.65 2.40 -27.07
C PHE A 16 2.58 3.12 -28.03
N PRO A 17 3.76 3.50 -27.54
CA PRO A 17 4.88 3.83 -28.41
C PRO A 17 4.97 2.81 -29.55
N PRO A 18 5.20 3.22 -30.81
CA PRO A 18 5.71 2.30 -31.80
C PRO A 18 6.85 1.51 -31.17
N SER A 19 7.01 0.20 -31.44
CA SER A 19 8.07 -0.62 -30.83
C SER A 19 9.40 0.14 -30.74
N LYS A 20 9.76 0.86 -31.81
CA LYS A 20 10.88 1.80 -31.85
C LYS A 20 10.94 2.82 -30.68
N GLN A 21 9.89 3.58 -30.39
CA GLN A 21 9.91 4.59 -29.30
C GLN A 21 10.08 3.94 -27.92
N THR A 22 9.43 2.79 -27.63
CA THR A 22 9.67 2.07 -26.35
C THR A 22 11.13 1.66 -26.22
N LEU A 23 11.72 1.23 -27.32
CA LEU A 23 13.04 0.63 -27.33
C LEU A 23 14.15 1.69 -27.35
N ASP A 24 13.96 2.77 -28.11
CA ASP A 24 14.80 3.98 -28.04
C ASP A 24 14.81 4.55 -26.61
N LYS A 25 13.65 4.59 -25.94
CA LYS A 25 13.55 5.06 -24.55
C LYS A 25 14.20 4.06 -23.58
N TYR A 26 14.01 2.76 -23.77
CA TYR A 26 14.67 1.73 -22.97
C TYR A 26 16.19 1.90 -23.03
N LEU A 27 16.78 1.95 -24.23
CA LEU A 27 18.21 2.18 -24.44
C LEU A 27 18.66 3.47 -23.76
N THR A 28 17.96 4.58 -23.96
CA THR A 28 18.26 5.87 -23.31
C THR A 28 18.29 5.76 -21.77
N THR A 29 17.38 4.97 -21.19
CA THR A 29 17.27 4.85 -19.72
C THR A 29 18.24 3.85 -19.09
N ILE A 30 18.77 2.89 -19.85
CA ILE A 30 19.78 1.95 -19.35
C ILE A 30 21.21 2.47 -19.54
N SER A 31 21.43 3.40 -20.48
CA SER A 31 22.77 3.94 -20.74
C SER A 31 23.53 4.47 -19.51
N PRO A 32 22.89 5.10 -18.48
CA PRO A 32 23.63 5.52 -17.28
C PRO A 32 24.03 4.36 -16.35
N ILE A 33 23.42 3.18 -16.48
CA ILE A 33 23.55 2.04 -15.55
C ILE A 33 24.15 0.78 -16.19
N THR A 34 24.60 0.86 -17.44
CA THR A 34 25.24 -0.23 -18.17
C THR A 34 26.64 0.15 -18.59
N THR A 35 27.52 -0.85 -18.68
CA THR A 35 28.82 -0.68 -19.34
C THR A 35 28.64 -0.49 -20.86
N PRO A 36 29.64 0.08 -21.57
CA PRO A 36 29.59 0.20 -23.03
C PRO A 36 29.40 -1.13 -23.76
N GLU A 37 29.96 -2.22 -23.23
CA GLU A 37 29.84 -3.57 -23.79
C GLU A 37 28.42 -4.13 -23.63
N GLU A 38 27.83 -4.02 -22.43
CA GLU A 38 26.45 -4.43 -22.16
C GLU A 38 25.46 -3.61 -23.00
N PHE A 39 25.68 -2.30 -23.11
CA PHE A 39 24.85 -1.41 -23.92
C PHE A 39 24.87 -1.83 -25.40
N THR A 40 26.07 -1.99 -25.98
CA THR A 40 26.25 -2.40 -27.38
C THR A 40 25.62 -3.76 -27.64
N THR A 41 25.81 -4.72 -26.72
CA THR A 41 25.21 -6.05 -26.81
C THR A 41 23.68 -6.00 -26.80
N THR A 42 23.11 -5.16 -25.93
CA THR A 42 21.66 -4.97 -25.81
C THR A 42 21.08 -4.36 -27.08
N GLU A 43 21.71 -3.33 -27.63
CA GLU A 43 21.33 -2.68 -28.88
C GLU A 43 21.36 -3.65 -30.07
N GLN A 44 22.41 -4.46 -30.19
CA GLN A 44 22.55 -5.42 -31.30
C GLN A 44 21.53 -6.56 -31.25
N LYS A 45 21.29 -7.13 -30.06
CA LYS A 45 20.24 -8.15 -29.86
C LYS A 45 18.87 -7.58 -30.19
N PHE A 46 18.66 -6.30 -29.89
CA PHE A 46 17.41 -5.63 -30.17
C PHE A 46 17.13 -5.49 -31.68
N ALA A 47 18.15 -5.19 -32.49
CA ALA A 47 18.01 -5.05 -33.95
C ALA A 47 17.62 -6.36 -34.70
N SER A 48 17.69 -7.52 -34.05
CA SER A 48 17.58 -8.84 -34.68
C SER A 48 16.29 -9.62 -34.35
N ASN A 49 15.22 -8.98 -33.86
CA ASN A 49 14.32 -9.66 -32.91
C ASN A 49 12.81 -9.76 -33.23
N GLU A 50 12.11 -10.57 -32.42
CA GLU A 50 10.68 -10.93 -32.51
C GLU A 50 9.69 -9.79 -32.16
N GLY A 51 10.18 -8.59 -31.83
CA GLY A 51 9.39 -7.47 -31.31
C GLY A 51 8.10 -7.16 -32.09
N PRO A 52 8.13 -7.03 -33.43
CA PRO A 52 6.91 -6.77 -34.22
C PRO A 52 5.84 -7.86 -34.09
N LYS A 53 6.25 -9.13 -33.91
CA LYS A 53 5.33 -10.25 -33.70
C LYS A 53 4.66 -10.16 -32.33
N LEU A 54 5.43 -9.89 -31.28
CA LEU A 54 4.92 -9.72 -29.92
C LEU A 54 4.01 -8.48 -29.81
N GLN A 55 4.40 -7.37 -30.42
CA GLN A 55 3.56 -6.16 -30.52
C GLN A 55 2.19 -6.49 -31.12
N LYS A 56 2.17 -7.22 -32.24
CA LYS A 56 0.92 -7.61 -32.88
C LYS A 56 0.05 -8.49 -31.98
N LEU A 57 0.66 -9.45 -31.28
CA LEU A 57 -0.05 -10.31 -30.34
C LEU A 57 -0.63 -9.52 -29.15
N LEU A 58 0.10 -8.52 -28.66
CA LEU A 58 -0.37 -7.64 -27.60
C LEU A 58 -1.55 -6.78 -28.07
N GLU A 59 -1.47 -6.22 -29.28
CA GLU A 59 -2.57 -5.48 -29.91
C GLU A 59 -3.81 -6.35 -30.08
N GLU A 60 -3.65 -7.57 -30.62
CA GLU A 60 -4.72 -8.57 -30.76
C GLU A 60 -5.32 -8.95 -29.39
N TYR A 61 -4.49 -9.13 -28.36
CA TYR A 61 -4.93 -9.43 -26.99
C TYR A 61 -5.73 -8.30 -26.35
N ALA A 62 -5.37 -7.04 -26.65
CA ALA A 62 -6.01 -5.86 -26.09
C ALA A 62 -7.41 -5.58 -26.69
N VAL A 63 -7.72 -6.13 -27.86
CA VAL A 63 -9.04 -5.94 -28.51
C VAL A 63 -10.16 -6.42 -27.57
N GLY A 64 -11.12 -5.53 -27.31
CA GLY A 64 -12.31 -5.82 -26.51
C GLY A 64 -12.10 -5.85 -24.99
N LYS A 65 -10.90 -5.53 -24.48
CA LYS A 65 -10.63 -5.43 -23.04
C LYS A 65 -10.81 -4.00 -22.52
N GLU A 66 -11.33 -3.87 -21.30
CA GLU A 66 -11.36 -2.59 -20.57
C GLU A 66 -9.94 -2.09 -20.23
N SER A 67 -9.04 -3.03 -19.92
CA SER A 67 -7.61 -2.83 -19.77
C SER A 67 -6.91 -4.15 -20.06
N TRP A 68 -5.96 -4.17 -21.00
CA TRP A 68 -5.18 -5.38 -21.27
C TRP A 68 -4.20 -5.70 -20.14
N LEU A 69 -3.75 -4.67 -19.40
CA LEU A 69 -2.71 -4.78 -18.40
C LEU A 69 -3.23 -5.15 -17.01
N ALA A 70 -4.45 -4.74 -16.65
CA ALA A 70 -4.93 -4.81 -15.27
C ALA A 70 -4.79 -6.20 -14.62
N GLU A 71 -5.21 -7.26 -15.33
CA GLU A 71 -5.09 -8.64 -14.85
C GLU A 71 -3.64 -9.12 -14.79
N TRP A 72 -2.85 -8.86 -15.84
CA TRP A 72 -1.44 -9.28 -15.89
C TRP A 72 -0.62 -8.61 -14.81
N TRP A 73 -0.80 -7.30 -14.61
CA TRP A 73 -0.11 -6.55 -13.56
C TRP A 73 -0.51 -7.04 -12.16
N LEU A 74 -1.81 -7.22 -11.90
CA LEU A 74 -2.28 -7.74 -10.61
C LEU A 74 -1.64 -9.10 -10.29
N ASN A 75 -1.61 -9.99 -11.27
CA ASN A 75 -1.04 -11.32 -11.12
C ASN A 75 0.48 -11.25 -10.92
N ALA A 76 1.21 -10.65 -11.86
CA ALA A 76 2.67 -10.65 -11.87
C ALA A 76 3.27 -9.87 -10.69
N ALA A 77 2.73 -8.70 -10.36
CA ALA A 77 3.28 -7.85 -9.32
C ALA A 77 2.91 -8.31 -7.90
N TYR A 78 1.76 -8.99 -7.73
CA TYR A 78 1.23 -9.30 -6.40
C TYR A 78 0.83 -10.76 -6.23
N LEU A 79 -0.13 -11.28 -6.98
CA LEU A 79 -0.74 -12.58 -6.66
C LEU A 79 0.19 -13.79 -6.90
N ASP A 80 1.10 -13.66 -7.88
CA ASP A 80 2.16 -14.63 -8.15
C ASP A 80 3.43 -14.37 -7.33
N TYR A 81 3.56 -13.21 -6.67
CA TYR A 81 4.67 -12.92 -5.76
C TYR A 81 4.55 -13.77 -4.50
N ARG A 82 5.59 -14.56 -4.21
CA ARG A 82 5.54 -15.63 -3.19
C ARG A 82 6.28 -15.32 -1.89
N GLU A 83 7.04 -14.23 -1.84
CA GLU A 83 7.63 -13.76 -0.60
C GLU A 83 6.55 -13.22 0.37
N PRO A 84 6.85 -13.19 1.69
CA PRO A 84 5.98 -12.57 2.68
C PRO A 84 5.41 -11.22 2.23
N CYS A 85 4.11 -11.00 2.41
CA CYS A 85 3.52 -9.70 2.08
C CYS A 85 3.97 -8.61 3.07
N VAL A 86 4.11 -8.95 4.35
CA VAL A 86 4.70 -8.05 5.35
C VAL A 86 6.09 -7.60 4.91
N ILE A 87 6.43 -6.32 5.10
CA ILE A 87 7.67 -5.65 4.65
C ILE A 87 7.83 -5.58 3.13
N ASN A 88 7.79 -6.68 2.40
CA ASN A 88 8.13 -6.73 0.97
C ASN A 88 7.06 -6.16 0.05
N SER A 89 5.79 -6.19 0.46
CA SER A 89 4.66 -5.80 -0.38
C SER A 89 3.74 -4.80 0.31
N ASN A 90 3.33 -5.06 1.55
CA ASN A 90 2.36 -4.26 2.28
C ASN A 90 3.02 -2.98 2.83
N PRO A 91 2.58 -1.79 2.39
CA PRO A 91 3.11 -0.55 2.94
C PRO A 91 2.52 -0.24 4.31
N GLY A 92 3.35 0.35 5.18
CA GLY A 92 2.92 0.99 6.42
C GLY A 92 2.77 2.50 6.24
N MET A 93 1.71 3.09 6.78
CA MET A 93 1.50 4.54 6.81
C MET A 93 1.34 5.01 8.24
N VAL A 94 2.08 6.06 8.60
CA VAL A 94 2.07 6.66 9.94
C VAL A 94 1.20 7.92 9.95
N MET A 95 0.28 8.00 10.91
CA MET A 95 -0.53 9.18 11.20
C MET A 95 0.10 10.00 12.34
N PRO A 96 -0.32 11.26 12.55
CA PRO A 96 0.12 12.05 13.70
C PRO A 96 -0.05 11.31 15.03
N SER A 97 1.03 11.24 15.80
CA SER A 97 1.03 10.55 17.09
C SER A 97 0.10 11.22 18.10
N GLN A 98 -0.41 10.41 19.02
CA GLN A 98 -1.36 10.82 20.05
C GLN A 98 -0.77 10.64 21.44
N LYS A 99 -1.36 11.28 22.44
CA LYS A 99 -1.01 11.07 23.85
C LYS A 99 -2.25 10.57 24.59
N PHE A 100 -2.15 9.36 25.15
CA PHE A 100 -3.24 8.74 25.89
C PHE A 100 -2.87 8.64 27.37
N ASN A 101 -3.65 9.29 28.24
CA ASN A 101 -3.42 9.27 29.68
C ASN A 101 -4.06 8.04 30.33
N SER A 102 -5.07 7.46 29.69
CA SER A 102 -5.80 6.28 30.17
C SER A 102 -6.13 5.33 29.02
N ASP A 103 -6.56 4.11 29.37
CA ASP A 103 -7.12 3.18 28.39
C ASP A 103 -8.45 3.70 27.83
N ASP A 104 -9.18 4.51 28.60
CA ASP A 104 -10.40 5.16 28.14
C ASP A 104 -10.11 6.15 26.98
N ASP A 105 -9.08 6.99 27.12
CA ASP A 105 -8.63 7.92 26.06
C ASP A 105 -8.24 7.16 24.79
N TRP A 106 -7.47 6.08 24.97
CA TRP A 106 -6.97 5.22 23.89
C TRP A 106 -8.12 4.57 23.12
N LEU A 107 -9.08 3.99 23.83
CA LEU A 107 -10.23 3.33 23.21
C LEU A 107 -11.22 4.34 22.62
N ALA A 108 -11.33 5.55 23.20
CA ALA A 108 -12.15 6.61 22.64
C ALA A 108 -11.58 7.12 21.31
N TYR A 109 -10.26 7.17 21.19
CA TYR A 109 -9.59 7.48 19.93
C TYR A 109 -9.75 6.34 18.91
N ALA A 110 -9.59 5.08 19.33
CA ALA A 110 -9.81 3.93 18.46
C ALA A 110 -11.25 3.87 17.91
N ALA A 111 -12.24 4.17 18.75
CA ALA A 111 -13.64 4.27 18.36
C ALA A 111 -13.88 5.37 17.30
N ARG A 112 -13.22 6.52 17.46
CA ARG A 112 -13.24 7.63 16.50
C ARG A 112 -12.66 7.24 15.15
N VAL A 113 -11.50 6.59 15.13
CA VAL A 113 -10.88 6.07 13.89
C VAL A 113 -11.81 5.08 13.18
N ALA A 114 -12.36 4.11 13.93
CA ALA A 114 -13.27 3.12 13.36
C ALA A 114 -14.56 3.75 12.80
N ARG A 115 -15.13 4.74 13.52
CA ARG A 115 -16.32 5.45 13.06
C ARG A 115 -16.04 6.27 11.79
N ALA A 116 -14.90 6.97 11.75
CA ALA A 116 -14.50 7.79 10.62
C ALA A 116 -14.22 6.93 9.36
N ALA A 117 -13.64 5.74 9.52
CA ALA A 117 -13.46 4.80 8.41
C ALA A 117 -14.82 4.31 7.85
N VAL A 118 -15.81 4.03 8.72
CA VAL A 118 -17.18 3.68 8.29
C VAL A 118 -17.90 4.87 7.66
N ASP A 119 -17.60 6.10 8.09
CA ASP A 119 -18.09 7.33 7.46
C ASP A 119 -17.60 7.42 6.01
N TYR A 120 -16.31 7.24 5.79
CA TYR A 120 -15.72 7.24 4.46
C TYR A 120 -16.25 6.08 3.59
N LYS A 121 -16.41 4.88 4.17
CA LYS A 121 -17.06 3.76 3.50
C LYS A 121 -18.47 4.14 3.02
N SER A 122 -19.23 4.88 3.82
CA SER A 122 -20.58 5.33 3.44
C SER A 122 -20.55 6.27 2.23
N LEU A 123 -19.50 7.07 2.03
CA LEU A 123 -19.34 7.88 0.81
C LEU A 123 -19.09 7.00 -0.42
N ILE A 124 -18.31 5.93 -0.28
CA ILE A 124 -18.05 4.96 -1.36
C ILE A 124 -19.33 4.18 -1.68
N ASP A 125 -20.01 3.66 -0.65
CA ASP A 125 -21.22 2.83 -0.80
C ASP A 125 -22.34 3.59 -1.50
N ASN A 126 -22.46 4.90 -1.24
CA ASN A 126 -23.47 5.77 -1.84
C ASN A 126 -23.01 6.43 -3.16
N GLU A 127 -21.82 6.07 -3.67
CA GLU A 127 -21.21 6.68 -4.85
C GLU A 127 -21.14 8.22 -4.78
N SER A 128 -20.95 8.76 -3.57
CA SER A 128 -20.92 10.21 -3.29
C SER A 128 -19.51 10.77 -3.06
N LEU A 129 -18.48 9.93 -3.21
CA LEU A 129 -17.09 10.38 -3.22
C LEU A 129 -16.83 11.25 -4.46
N GLU A 130 -16.22 12.41 -4.26
CA GLU A 130 -15.89 13.31 -5.36
C GLU A 130 -14.90 12.63 -6.33
N VAL A 131 -15.17 12.75 -7.62
CA VAL A 131 -14.27 12.23 -8.66
C VAL A 131 -12.99 13.05 -8.65
N GLU A 132 -11.86 12.38 -8.46
CA GLU A 132 -10.56 13.04 -8.52
C GLU A 132 -10.20 13.45 -9.95
N VAL A 133 -9.54 14.59 -10.08
CA VAL A 133 -9.16 15.18 -11.37
C VAL A 133 -7.68 15.50 -11.39
N LEU A 134 -6.99 15.11 -12.46
CA LEU A 134 -5.60 15.48 -12.73
C LEU A 134 -5.53 16.24 -14.07
N ALA A 135 -5.02 17.48 -14.02
CA ALA A 135 -4.89 18.35 -15.19
C ALA A 135 -6.18 18.45 -16.03
N GLY A 136 -7.33 18.55 -15.35
CA GLY A 136 -8.65 18.66 -15.99
C GLY A 136 -9.24 17.34 -16.51
N LYS A 137 -8.58 16.20 -16.32
CA LYS A 137 -9.11 14.88 -16.70
C LYS A 137 -9.54 14.08 -15.47
N PRO A 138 -10.70 13.39 -15.49
CA PRO A 138 -11.15 12.55 -14.40
C PRO A 138 -10.22 11.34 -14.24
N LEU A 139 -10.06 10.90 -12.99
CA LEU A 139 -9.33 9.69 -12.63
C LEU A 139 -10.28 8.54 -12.35
N CYS A 140 -9.83 7.33 -12.67
CA CYS A 140 -10.49 6.08 -12.33
C CYS A 140 -10.61 5.94 -10.82
N MET A 141 -11.82 5.70 -10.34
CA MET A 141 -12.13 5.56 -8.92
C MET A 141 -12.23 4.10 -8.45
N VAL A 142 -11.99 3.11 -9.33
CA VAL A 142 -12.19 1.68 -9.02
C VAL A 142 -11.42 1.21 -7.79
N GLN A 143 -10.22 1.77 -7.55
CA GLN A 143 -9.39 1.38 -6.41
C GLN A 143 -10.07 1.68 -5.08
N TYR A 144 -10.83 2.78 -4.96
CA TYR A 144 -11.59 3.13 -3.74
C TYR A 144 -12.65 2.09 -3.41
N TYR A 145 -13.25 1.46 -4.42
CA TYR A 145 -14.25 0.41 -4.24
C TYR A 145 -13.63 -0.94 -3.86
N ASN A 146 -12.30 -1.05 -3.89
CA ASN A 146 -11.57 -2.28 -3.59
C ASN A 146 -10.87 -2.25 -2.23
N ILE A 147 -10.82 -1.12 -1.50
CA ILE A 147 -10.06 -1.04 -0.24
C ILE A 147 -10.81 -1.64 0.96
N PHE A 148 -12.13 -1.47 1.02
CA PHE A 148 -12.96 -2.03 2.10
C PHE A 148 -13.52 -3.39 1.74
N SER A 149 -13.74 -4.22 2.76
CA SER A 149 -14.34 -5.55 2.58
C SER A 149 -13.56 -6.42 1.60
N THR A 150 -12.24 -6.25 1.59
CA THR A 150 -11.31 -6.95 0.71
C THR A 150 -10.25 -7.69 1.53
N CYS A 151 -9.87 -8.87 1.07
CA CYS A 151 -8.83 -9.68 1.68
C CYS A 151 -8.09 -10.47 0.60
N ARG A 152 -6.78 -10.57 0.72
CA ARG A 152 -6.00 -11.56 -0.03
C ARG A 152 -6.20 -12.92 0.61
N VAL A 153 -6.25 -13.98 -0.19
CA VAL A 153 -6.37 -15.36 0.28
C VAL A 153 -5.22 -16.17 -0.31
N PRO A 154 -4.44 -16.89 0.52
CA PRO A 154 -3.27 -17.59 0.05
C PRO A 154 -3.65 -18.80 -0.81
N GLY A 155 -2.94 -18.99 -1.91
CA GLY A 155 -3.08 -20.15 -2.79
C GLY A 155 -1.73 -20.81 -3.06
N LEU A 156 -1.72 -22.11 -3.42
CA LEU A 156 -0.47 -22.87 -3.57
C LEU A 156 0.42 -22.42 -4.74
N LYS A 157 -0.17 -21.86 -5.79
CA LYS A 157 0.55 -21.36 -6.97
C LYS A 157 0.43 -19.84 -7.08
N ARG A 158 -0.79 -19.35 -6.92
CA ARG A 158 -1.17 -17.94 -7.00
C ARG A 158 -2.18 -17.67 -5.90
N ASP A 159 -2.04 -16.53 -5.24
CA ASP A 159 -3.03 -16.04 -4.29
C ASP A 159 -4.27 -15.52 -5.03
N ARG A 160 -5.35 -15.23 -4.31
CA ARG A 160 -6.53 -14.61 -4.92
C ARG A 160 -6.97 -13.43 -4.08
N LEU A 161 -7.59 -12.45 -4.73
CA LEU A 161 -8.24 -11.36 -4.04
C LEU A 161 -9.74 -11.65 -3.91
N VAL A 162 -10.28 -11.54 -2.70
CA VAL A 162 -11.73 -11.51 -2.47
C VAL A 162 -12.13 -10.10 -2.09
N CYS A 163 -13.15 -9.58 -2.76
CA CYS A 163 -13.74 -8.28 -2.48
C CYS A 163 -15.25 -8.47 -2.35
N TYR A 164 -15.85 -7.89 -1.32
CA TYR A 164 -17.30 -7.92 -1.08
C TYR A 164 -17.85 -6.48 -1.20
N PRO A 165 -17.99 -5.96 -2.43
CA PRO A 165 -18.37 -4.57 -2.67
C PRO A 165 -19.82 -4.28 -2.25
N PRO A 166 -20.16 -3.00 -2.01
CA PRO A 166 -21.47 -2.57 -1.51
C PRO A 166 -22.65 -2.90 -2.42
N ASN A 167 -22.40 -3.06 -3.72
CA ASN A 167 -23.42 -3.40 -4.72
C ASN A 167 -23.88 -4.87 -4.67
N LYS A 168 -23.32 -5.71 -3.78
CA LYS A 168 -23.72 -7.10 -3.58
C LYS A 168 -24.78 -7.20 -2.47
N PRO A 169 -25.83 -8.05 -2.64
CA PRO A 169 -26.72 -8.37 -1.54
C PRO A 169 -25.92 -9.00 -0.39
N ASN A 170 -26.14 -8.53 0.85
CA ASN A 170 -25.39 -8.90 2.06
C ASN A 170 -23.95 -8.35 2.13
N ALA A 171 -23.73 -7.10 1.71
CA ALA A 171 -22.47 -6.40 1.97
C ALA A 171 -22.07 -6.50 3.45
N PRO A 172 -20.79 -6.79 3.77
CA PRO A 172 -20.35 -6.96 5.15
C PRO A 172 -20.57 -5.71 6.00
N ARG A 173 -21.08 -5.90 7.21
CA ARG A 173 -21.42 -4.85 8.17
C ARG A 173 -20.47 -4.80 9.38
N HIS A 174 -19.64 -5.82 9.55
CA HIS A 174 -18.75 -5.96 10.68
C HIS A 174 -17.31 -5.61 10.35
N ILE A 175 -16.58 -5.14 11.36
CA ILE A 175 -15.12 -5.11 11.38
C ILE A 175 -14.61 -6.30 12.18
N VAL A 176 -13.32 -6.59 12.10
CA VAL A 176 -12.66 -7.44 13.08
C VAL A 176 -11.69 -6.59 13.91
N VAL A 177 -11.79 -6.72 15.23
CA VAL A 177 -10.89 -6.07 16.18
C VAL A 177 -9.91 -7.11 16.69
N MET A 178 -8.63 -6.76 16.70
CA MET A 178 -7.58 -7.56 17.32
C MET A 178 -7.02 -6.90 18.57
N HIS A 179 -6.97 -7.66 19.65
CA HIS A 179 -6.29 -7.28 20.89
C HIS A 179 -5.68 -8.54 21.49
N ASN A 180 -4.41 -8.49 21.89
CA ASN A 180 -3.74 -9.62 22.54
C ASN A 180 -3.77 -10.93 21.70
N ASN A 181 -3.62 -10.80 20.38
CA ASN A 181 -3.67 -11.92 19.43
C ASN A 181 -5.06 -12.59 19.30
N GLN A 182 -6.08 -12.06 19.96
CA GLN A 182 -7.47 -12.54 19.87
C GLN A 182 -8.24 -11.72 18.84
N PHE A 183 -9.24 -12.33 18.22
CA PHE A 183 -10.04 -11.74 17.15
C PHE A 183 -11.50 -11.59 17.58
N PHE A 184 -12.09 -10.41 17.37
CA PHE A 184 -13.49 -10.14 17.69
C PHE A 184 -14.21 -9.56 16.48
N SER A 185 -15.28 -10.20 16.03
CA SER A 185 -16.19 -9.61 15.05
C SER A 185 -17.09 -8.60 15.75
N LEU A 186 -17.15 -7.37 15.25
CA LEU A 186 -17.95 -6.28 15.79
C LEU A 186 -18.78 -5.68 14.66
N ASP A 187 -20.10 -5.80 14.74
CA ASP A 187 -21.01 -5.21 13.75
C ASP A 187 -21.03 -3.68 13.92
N MET A 188 -20.70 -2.94 12.86
CA MET A 188 -20.59 -1.47 12.90
C MET A 188 -21.93 -0.74 12.67
N TYR A 189 -23.01 -1.50 12.52
CA TYR A 189 -24.35 -0.99 12.21
C TYR A 189 -25.36 -1.63 13.14
N GLY A 190 -26.21 -0.84 13.78
CA GLY A 190 -27.26 -1.37 14.66
C GLY A 190 -28.39 -2.04 13.90
N SER A 191 -29.36 -2.60 14.63
CA SER A 191 -30.53 -3.27 14.05
C SER A 191 -31.40 -2.38 13.14
N ASP A 192 -31.29 -1.06 13.27
CA ASP A 192 -31.94 -0.06 12.40
C ASP A 192 -31.20 0.20 11.08
N GLY A 193 -30.07 -0.49 10.85
CA GLY A 193 -29.25 -0.35 9.64
C GLY A 193 -28.37 0.89 9.60
N LYS A 194 -28.39 1.74 10.64
CA LYS A 194 -27.53 2.92 10.73
C LYS A 194 -26.16 2.58 11.35
N PRO A 195 -25.09 3.31 11.00
CA PRO A 195 -23.80 3.19 11.68
C PRO A 195 -23.91 3.46 13.18
N LEU A 196 -23.14 2.73 13.99
CA LEU A 196 -23.00 3.00 15.41
C LEU A 196 -22.32 4.36 15.65
N GLY A 197 -22.62 5.01 16.78
CA GLY A 197 -21.88 6.18 17.26
C GLY A 197 -20.58 5.82 17.97
N GLU A 198 -19.71 6.82 18.15
CA GLU A 198 -18.40 6.67 18.81
C GLU A 198 -18.52 6.09 20.23
N MET A 199 -19.47 6.58 21.04
CA MET A 199 -19.70 6.07 22.39
C MET A 199 -20.22 4.62 22.42
N GLN A 200 -20.94 4.18 21.38
CA GLN A 200 -21.38 2.79 21.28
C GLN A 200 -20.18 1.89 20.93
N ILE A 201 -19.37 2.31 19.96
CA ILE A 201 -18.15 1.59 19.55
C ILE A 201 -17.18 1.51 20.73
N HIS A 202 -16.92 2.63 21.41
CA HIS A 202 -16.08 2.68 22.61
C HIS A 202 -16.49 1.65 23.65
N LYS A 203 -17.77 1.60 24.03
CA LYS A 203 -18.28 0.60 24.99
C LYS A 203 -18.01 -0.84 24.55
N LEU A 204 -18.12 -1.13 23.25
CA LEU A 204 -17.85 -2.46 22.70
C LEU A 204 -16.34 -2.76 22.67
N LEU A 205 -15.50 -1.79 22.34
CA LEU A 205 -14.04 -1.92 22.41
C LEU A 205 -13.57 -2.14 23.87
N SER A 206 -14.15 -1.43 24.83
CA SER A 206 -13.87 -1.62 26.26
C SER A 206 -14.25 -3.02 26.72
N LYS A 207 -15.38 -3.57 26.25
CA LYS A 207 -15.75 -4.98 26.50
C LYS A 207 -14.74 -5.95 25.87
N ILE A 208 -14.30 -5.70 24.64
CA ILE A 208 -13.29 -6.52 23.96
C ILE A 208 -12.00 -6.55 24.78
N VAL A 209 -11.46 -5.39 25.16
CA VAL A 209 -10.23 -5.30 25.96
C VAL A 209 -10.40 -5.99 27.31
N ALA A 210 -11.51 -5.76 28.02
CA ALA A 210 -11.79 -6.42 29.29
C ALA A 210 -11.84 -7.96 29.18
N ASN A 211 -12.33 -8.49 28.06
CA ASN A 211 -12.47 -9.93 27.81
C ASN A 211 -11.23 -10.60 27.19
N SER A 212 -10.16 -9.84 26.92
CA SER A 212 -8.95 -10.34 26.25
C SER A 212 -7.67 -9.90 26.97
N GLN A 213 -7.64 -10.00 28.30
CA GLN A 213 -6.47 -9.65 29.11
C GLN A 213 -5.31 -10.64 28.93
N ASP A 214 -5.64 -11.92 28.71
CA ASP A 214 -4.68 -12.96 28.35
C ASP A 214 -4.42 -12.99 26.85
N GLU A 215 -3.25 -13.49 26.43
CA GLU A 215 -2.95 -13.67 25.01
C GLU A 215 -3.63 -14.92 24.46
N GLY A 216 -4.29 -14.78 23.30
CA GLY A 216 -4.77 -15.93 22.53
C GLY A 216 -3.65 -16.60 21.73
N PRO A 217 -3.92 -17.75 21.07
CA PRO A 217 -2.97 -18.31 20.13
C PRO A 217 -2.67 -17.29 19.03
N ALA A 218 -1.38 -17.07 18.74
CA ALA A 218 -0.90 -16.05 17.80
C ALA A 218 -1.13 -16.43 16.32
N VAL A 219 -2.34 -16.86 15.95
CA VAL A 219 -2.71 -17.32 14.61
C VAL A 219 -2.45 -16.25 13.55
N GLY A 220 -2.62 -14.97 13.90
CA GLY A 220 -2.35 -13.84 13.01
C GLY A 220 -0.92 -13.80 12.46
N VAL A 221 0.07 -14.26 13.24
CA VAL A 221 1.47 -14.28 12.82
C VAL A 221 1.71 -15.23 11.65
N LEU A 222 0.84 -16.22 11.41
CA LEU A 222 0.98 -17.12 10.26
C LEU A 222 0.90 -16.38 8.91
N THR A 223 0.28 -15.20 8.89
CA THR A 223 0.17 -14.33 7.70
C THR A 223 1.48 -13.61 7.35
N THR A 224 2.50 -13.65 8.22
CA THR A 224 3.84 -13.10 7.94
C THR A 224 4.72 -14.06 7.14
N GLY A 225 4.33 -15.32 7.00
CA GLY A 225 5.16 -16.33 6.33
C GLY A 225 5.20 -16.19 4.80
N ASN A 226 6.15 -16.91 4.20
CA ASN A 226 6.18 -17.11 2.74
C ASN A 226 4.82 -17.61 2.25
N ARG A 227 4.34 -17.11 1.10
CA ARG A 227 2.97 -17.33 0.64
C ARG A 227 2.66 -18.81 0.39
N ASN A 228 3.65 -19.62 0.00
CA ASN A 228 3.47 -21.06 -0.18
C ASN A 228 3.35 -21.81 1.15
N THR A 229 4.14 -21.41 2.15
CA THR A 229 4.04 -21.94 3.52
C THR A 229 2.70 -21.55 4.13
N TRP A 230 2.32 -20.27 4.02
CA TRP A 230 1.05 -19.78 4.52
C TRP A 230 -0.14 -20.47 3.84
N ALA A 231 -0.12 -20.67 2.52
CA ALA A 231 -1.18 -21.41 1.82
C ALA A 231 -1.41 -22.83 2.38
N LYS A 232 -0.33 -23.56 2.72
CA LYS A 232 -0.43 -24.90 3.31
C LYS A 232 -0.98 -24.87 4.74
N THR A 233 -0.51 -23.92 5.55
CA THR A 233 -0.95 -23.78 6.95
C THR A 233 -2.39 -23.28 7.01
N HIS A 234 -2.77 -22.32 6.16
CA HIS A 234 -4.15 -21.85 5.99
C HIS A 234 -5.11 -22.99 5.65
N ALA A 235 -4.74 -23.85 4.69
CA ALA A 235 -5.54 -25.03 4.33
C ALA A 235 -5.67 -26.05 5.48
N SER A 236 -4.69 -26.11 6.38
CA SER A 236 -4.77 -26.94 7.59
C SER A 236 -5.65 -26.29 8.66
N LEU A 237 -5.55 -24.96 8.82
CA LEU A 237 -6.35 -24.18 9.77
C LEU A 237 -7.85 -24.29 9.47
N LEU A 238 -8.22 -24.29 8.19
CA LEU A 238 -9.59 -24.50 7.68
C LEU A 238 -10.20 -25.88 8.00
N LYS A 239 -9.44 -26.83 8.56
CA LYS A 239 -9.96 -28.17 8.89
C LYS A 239 -10.28 -28.34 10.38
N LEU A 240 -10.08 -27.32 11.20
CA LEU A 240 -10.15 -27.41 12.65
C LEU A 240 -11.34 -26.61 13.19
N GLY A 241 -12.24 -27.29 13.90
CA GLY A 241 -13.34 -26.67 14.65
C GLY A 241 -14.12 -25.62 13.84
N ASP A 242 -14.37 -24.47 14.46
CA ASP A 242 -15.10 -23.34 13.86
C ASP A 242 -14.22 -22.38 13.05
N ASN A 243 -12.92 -22.70 12.87
CA ASN A 243 -11.98 -21.84 12.15
C ASN A 243 -12.44 -21.42 10.75
N PRO A 244 -13.12 -22.27 9.94
CA PRO A 244 -13.67 -21.82 8.65
C PRO A 244 -14.61 -20.63 8.77
N SER A 245 -15.48 -20.63 9.78
CA SER A 245 -16.41 -19.52 10.01
C SER A 245 -15.69 -18.27 10.51
N HIS A 246 -14.65 -18.43 11.33
CA HIS A 246 -13.83 -17.33 11.83
C HIS A 246 -12.99 -16.69 10.72
N LEU A 247 -12.39 -17.50 9.84
CA LEU A 247 -11.65 -17.02 8.66
C LEU A 247 -12.58 -16.29 7.69
N ASP A 248 -13.78 -16.82 7.44
CA ASP A 248 -14.80 -16.14 6.62
C ASP A 248 -15.17 -14.77 7.20
N LYS A 249 -15.28 -14.64 8.53
CA LYS A 249 -15.51 -13.36 9.22
C LYS A 249 -14.33 -12.39 9.01
N ILE A 250 -13.08 -12.83 9.11
CA ILE A 250 -11.90 -11.99 8.86
C ILE A 250 -11.85 -11.56 7.40
N GLU A 251 -11.98 -12.50 6.46
CA GLU A 251 -11.95 -12.23 5.02
C GLU A 251 -13.01 -11.19 4.62
N LYS A 252 -14.25 -11.34 5.11
CA LYS A 252 -15.38 -10.45 4.79
C LYS A 252 -15.38 -9.12 5.53
N SER A 253 -14.70 -9.01 6.67
CA SER A 253 -14.75 -7.80 7.51
C SER A 253 -14.47 -6.51 6.71
N ILE A 254 -15.07 -5.39 7.10
CA ILE A 254 -14.87 -4.11 6.40
C ILE A 254 -13.39 -3.71 6.44
N PHE A 255 -12.78 -3.80 7.61
CA PHE A 255 -11.35 -3.64 7.87
C PHE A 255 -10.99 -4.35 9.18
N LEU A 256 -9.69 -4.44 9.46
CA LEU A 256 -9.14 -4.86 10.75
C LEU A 256 -8.81 -3.62 11.60
N LEU A 257 -9.12 -3.66 12.90
CA LEU A 257 -8.69 -2.68 13.89
C LEU A 257 -7.77 -3.36 14.91
N CYS A 258 -6.49 -3.03 14.90
CA CYS A 258 -5.48 -3.56 15.80
C CYS A 258 -5.31 -2.60 16.99
N LEU A 259 -5.73 -3.06 18.17
CA LEU A 259 -5.49 -2.40 19.44
C LEU A 259 -4.16 -2.89 20.00
N ASP A 260 -3.08 -2.17 19.70
CA ASP A 260 -1.74 -2.53 20.12
C ASP A 260 -1.46 -2.08 21.55
N LYS A 261 -0.86 -2.97 22.35
CA LYS A 261 -0.43 -2.66 23.70
C LYS A 261 0.89 -1.86 23.69
N GLN A 262 1.30 -1.44 24.87
CA GLN A 262 2.66 -0.97 25.09
C GLN A 262 3.64 -2.11 24.73
N PRO A 263 4.57 -1.94 23.77
CA PRO A 263 5.55 -2.96 23.44
C PRO A 263 6.39 -3.35 24.66
N ARG A 264 6.69 -4.65 24.82
CA ARG A 264 7.61 -5.12 25.87
C ARG A 264 9.06 -4.82 25.49
N GLU A 265 9.38 -5.08 24.23
CA GLU A 265 10.66 -4.80 23.59
C GLU A 265 10.41 -4.34 22.15
N THR A 266 11.36 -3.61 21.58
CA THR A 266 11.34 -3.14 20.19
C THR A 266 12.60 -3.62 19.48
N HIS A 267 12.55 -3.92 18.18
CA HIS A 267 13.72 -4.38 17.43
C HIS A 267 14.91 -3.43 17.45
N ASP A 268 14.64 -2.12 17.47
CA ASP A 268 15.68 -1.10 17.61
C ASP A 268 15.25 -0.05 18.65
N PRO A 269 15.69 -0.24 19.92
CA PRO A 269 15.40 0.69 21.02
C PRO A 269 16.07 2.07 20.87
N SER A 270 17.02 2.23 19.95
CA SER A 270 17.76 3.47 19.75
C SER A 270 17.09 4.42 18.73
N ALA A 271 16.18 3.89 17.92
CA ALA A 271 15.41 4.68 16.97
C ALA A 271 14.55 5.77 17.63
N ASP A 272 14.43 6.88 16.91
CA ASP A 272 13.47 7.92 17.24
C ASP A 272 12.01 7.42 17.14
N GLU A 273 11.07 8.18 17.71
CA GLU A 273 9.66 7.80 17.75
C GLU A 273 9.04 7.59 16.36
N LEU A 274 9.40 8.41 15.38
CA LEU A 274 8.81 8.33 14.04
C LEU A 274 9.28 7.05 13.34
N SER A 275 10.56 6.72 13.46
CA SER A 275 11.15 5.48 12.96
C SER A 275 10.54 4.24 13.65
N ARG A 276 10.33 4.29 14.97
CA ARG A 276 9.63 3.22 15.73
C ARG A 276 8.18 3.05 15.27
N SER A 277 7.45 4.17 15.13
CA SER A 277 6.07 4.15 14.63
C SER A 277 5.99 3.56 13.22
N ALA A 278 6.91 3.93 12.33
CA ALA A 278 6.98 3.37 10.98
C ALA A 278 7.20 1.85 10.98
N ARG A 279 8.08 1.30 11.83
CA ARG A 279 8.27 -0.16 11.97
C ARG A 279 7.03 -0.85 12.56
N GLN A 280 6.37 -0.23 13.54
CA GLN A 280 5.12 -0.74 14.09
C GLN A 280 3.99 -0.83 13.04
N MET A 281 3.90 0.15 12.14
CA MET A 281 2.93 0.13 11.03
C MET A 281 3.34 -0.82 9.89
N LEU A 282 4.64 -0.99 9.66
CA LEU A 282 5.15 -1.86 8.60
C LEU A 282 4.99 -3.35 8.93
N TYR A 283 5.39 -3.76 10.13
CA TYR A 283 5.40 -5.18 10.52
C TYR A 283 5.09 -5.45 11.99
N GLY A 284 4.82 -4.44 12.80
CA GLY A 284 4.49 -4.59 14.22
C GLY A 284 5.69 -4.55 15.18
N ASP A 285 6.89 -4.23 14.68
CA ASP A 285 8.15 -4.04 15.43
C ASP A 285 8.63 -5.24 16.28
N GLY A 286 8.18 -6.45 15.94
CA GLY A 286 8.60 -7.73 16.54
C GLY A 286 7.51 -8.45 17.32
N THR A 287 7.73 -9.73 17.65
CA THR A 287 6.77 -10.56 18.40
C THR A 287 6.61 -10.14 19.86
N LYS A 288 7.64 -9.52 20.44
CA LYS A 288 7.57 -8.89 21.78
C LYS A 288 6.92 -7.49 21.76
N ALA A 289 6.60 -6.98 20.58
CA ALA A 289 5.85 -5.76 20.37
C ALA A 289 4.42 -6.09 19.90
N SER A 290 4.17 -6.10 18.59
CA SER A 290 2.82 -6.23 18.03
C SER A 290 2.72 -6.99 16.70
N SER A 291 3.79 -7.64 16.24
CA SER A 291 3.76 -8.43 14.99
C SER A 291 2.74 -9.57 14.98
N THR A 292 2.38 -10.10 16.16
CA THR A 292 1.38 -11.16 16.31
C THR A 292 -0.06 -10.65 16.35
N ASN A 293 -0.28 -9.34 16.51
CA ASN A 293 -1.58 -8.70 16.61
C ASN A 293 -2.03 -8.13 15.26
N ARG A 294 -1.94 -8.93 14.20
CA ARG A 294 -2.15 -8.54 12.79
C ARG A 294 -2.81 -9.66 11.98
N TRP A 295 -3.33 -9.29 10.81
CA TRP A 295 -3.71 -10.20 9.73
C TRP A 295 -3.27 -9.59 8.39
N PHE A 296 -2.04 -9.84 7.95
CA PHE A 296 -1.39 -9.16 6.82
C PHE A 296 -2.04 -9.40 5.45
N ASP A 297 -2.97 -10.37 5.38
CA ASP A 297 -3.80 -10.59 4.20
C ASP A 297 -4.96 -9.59 4.10
N LYS A 298 -5.32 -8.89 5.19
CA LYS A 298 -6.43 -7.94 5.18
C LYS A 298 -6.01 -6.64 4.50
N THR A 299 -6.83 -6.17 3.57
CA THR A 299 -6.51 -4.97 2.78
C THR A 299 -6.32 -3.73 3.63
N LEU A 300 -7.13 -3.52 4.67
CA LEU A 300 -6.97 -2.39 5.60
C LEU A 300 -6.84 -2.90 7.02
N GLN A 301 -5.73 -2.55 7.67
CA GLN A 301 -5.47 -2.80 9.08
C GLN A 301 -5.11 -1.49 9.79
N PHE A 302 -6.09 -0.88 10.44
CA PHE A 302 -5.86 0.31 11.26
C PHE A 302 -5.18 -0.09 12.56
N VAL A 303 -4.10 0.60 12.91
CA VAL A 303 -3.35 0.33 14.14
C VAL A 303 -3.49 1.53 15.05
N VAL A 304 -3.98 1.27 16.27
CA VAL A 304 -4.11 2.27 17.33
C VAL A 304 -3.34 1.76 18.53
N GLY A 305 -2.08 2.18 18.64
CA GLY A 305 -1.18 1.75 19.70
C GLY A 305 -1.36 2.54 20.99
N ARG A 306 -1.30 1.83 22.13
CA ARG A 306 -1.38 2.43 23.48
C ARG A 306 -0.23 3.40 23.77
N ASN A 307 0.88 3.25 23.06
CA ASN A 307 2.04 4.15 23.04
C ASN A 307 1.79 5.48 22.28
N GLY A 308 0.63 5.63 21.63
CA GLY A 308 0.30 6.83 20.85
C GLY A 308 0.62 6.73 19.36
N ASN A 309 1.18 5.60 18.90
CA ASN A 309 1.46 5.38 17.50
C ASN A 309 0.20 4.95 16.75
N ILE A 310 -0.17 5.75 15.75
CA ILE A 310 -1.38 5.59 14.96
C ILE A 310 -0.98 5.41 13.51
N GLY A 311 -1.66 4.53 12.81
CA GLY A 311 -1.46 4.38 11.39
C GLY A 311 -2.24 3.23 10.79
N LEU A 312 -1.70 2.72 9.69
CA LEU A 312 -2.32 1.70 8.86
C LEU A 312 -1.23 0.79 8.27
N ASN A 313 -1.50 -0.51 8.20
CA ASN A 313 -0.87 -1.41 7.23
C ASN A 313 -1.91 -1.76 6.16
N TYR A 314 -1.53 -1.78 4.89
CA TYR A 314 -2.46 -2.18 3.82
C TYR A 314 -1.87 -3.23 2.88
N GLU A 315 -2.70 -4.20 2.48
CA GLU A 315 -2.34 -5.18 1.44
C GLU A 315 -2.40 -4.50 0.08
N HIS A 316 -1.31 -4.56 -0.68
CA HIS A 316 -1.06 -3.65 -1.82
C HIS A 316 -1.80 -4.05 -3.11
N SER A 317 -2.18 -5.32 -3.24
CA SER A 317 -2.80 -5.82 -4.48
C SER A 317 -4.07 -5.08 -4.93
N PRO A 318 -4.95 -4.51 -4.09
CA PRO A 318 -6.22 -3.91 -4.53
C PRO A 318 -6.10 -2.43 -4.94
N ALA A 319 -5.14 -1.71 -4.37
CA ALA A 319 -5.03 -0.26 -4.51
C ALA A 319 -3.59 0.25 -4.32
N GLU A 320 -3.34 1.45 -4.85
CA GLU A 320 -2.12 2.22 -4.64
C GLU A 320 -2.22 3.13 -3.40
N GLY A 321 -1.14 3.85 -3.09
CA GLY A 321 -1.10 4.81 -1.98
C GLY A 321 -2.15 5.92 -2.03
N PRO A 322 -2.48 6.57 -3.17
CA PRO A 322 -3.37 7.74 -3.16
C PRO A 322 -4.79 7.48 -2.61
N PRO A 323 -5.52 6.41 -3.00
CA PRO A 323 -6.80 6.07 -2.36
C PRO A 323 -6.71 5.85 -0.84
N ILE A 324 -5.60 5.28 -0.38
CA ILE A 324 -5.34 5.04 1.05
C ILE A 324 -5.05 6.36 1.76
N ALA A 325 -4.25 7.24 1.17
CA ALA A 325 -3.96 8.57 1.70
C ALA A 325 -5.24 9.42 1.81
N ALA A 326 -6.11 9.39 0.80
CA ALA A 326 -7.40 10.09 0.84
C ALA A 326 -8.32 9.59 1.98
N LEU A 327 -8.32 8.28 2.26
CA LEU A 327 -9.01 7.71 3.42
C LEU A 327 -8.41 8.21 4.74
N LEU A 328 -7.08 8.23 4.88
CA LEU A 328 -6.43 8.73 6.10
C LEU A 328 -6.65 10.23 6.31
N ASP A 329 -6.63 11.02 5.23
CA ASP A 329 -6.96 12.44 5.26
C ASP A 329 -8.41 12.66 5.74
N HIS A 330 -9.38 11.89 5.22
CA HIS A 330 -10.76 11.94 5.70
C HIS A 330 -10.88 11.59 7.18
N ILE A 331 -10.19 10.55 7.65
CA ILE A 331 -10.19 10.16 9.06
C ILE A 331 -9.62 11.30 9.93
N GLN A 332 -8.48 11.87 9.53
CA GLN A 332 -7.86 12.97 10.25
C GLN A 332 -8.78 14.21 10.31
N ASP A 333 -9.43 14.53 9.19
CA ASP A 333 -10.41 15.62 9.09
C ASP A 333 -11.64 15.39 9.97
N TYR A 334 -12.18 14.17 9.95
CA TYR A 334 -13.31 13.78 10.78
C TYR A 334 -12.99 13.99 12.28
N ILE A 335 -11.80 13.52 12.71
CA ILE A 335 -11.34 13.64 14.09
C ILE A 335 -11.11 15.11 14.47
N ASN A 336 -10.43 15.88 13.63
CA ASN A 336 -10.11 17.29 13.91
C ASN A 336 -11.35 18.18 13.99
N LYS A 337 -12.36 17.89 13.17
CA LYS A 337 -13.61 18.66 13.12
C LYS A 337 -14.61 18.25 14.21
N GLY A 338 -14.37 17.14 14.92
CA GLY A 338 -15.29 16.63 15.93
C GLY A 338 -16.68 16.38 15.38
N ARG A 339 -16.78 15.79 14.17
CA ARG A 339 -18.07 15.59 13.50
C ARG A 339 -18.99 14.72 14.34
N GLU A 340 -20.14 15.26 14.74
CA GLU A 340 -21.22 14.48 15.33
C GLU A 340 -22.15 13.97 14.22
N SER A 341 -22.28 12.65 14.11
CA SER A 341 -23.30 12.02 13.26
C SER A 341 -24.38 11.42 14.15
N GLU A 342 -25.64 11.42 13.67
CA GLU A 342 -26.72 10.73 14.37
C GLU A 342 -26.35 9.24 14.55
N PRO A 343 -26.21 8.75 15.79
CA PRO A 343 -25.87 7.37 16.03
C PRO A 343 -27.07 6.46 15.79
N SER A 344 -26.80 5.20 15.48
CA SER A 344 -27.82 4.14 15.52
C SER A 344 -28.53 4.09 16.87
N LYS A 345 -29.85 3.91 16.84
CA LYS A 345 -30.65 3.61 18.04
C LYS A 345 -30.67 2.11 18.34
N GLY A 346 -30.22 1.28 17.41
CA GLY A 346 -30.13 -0.16 17.55
C GLY A 346 -28.94 -0.58 18.42
N THR A 347 -29.05 -1.78 18.99
CA THR A 347 -27.94 -2.46 19.65
C THR A 347 -27.23 -3.41 18.69
N THR A 348 -26.01 -3.78 19.04
CA THR A 348 -25.22 -4.82 18.39
C THR A 348 -24.47 -5.63 19.45
N ASP A 349 -23.80 -6.70 19.04
CA ASP A 349 -22.96 -7.50 19.92
C ASP A 349 -21.58 -7.79 19.32
N ILE A 350 -20.68 -8.29 20.17
CA ILE A 350 -19.35 -8.76 19.81
C ILE A 350 -19.33 -10.29 19.75
N GLN A 351 -18.66 -10.86 18.75
CA GLN A 351 -18.42 -12.30 18.67
C GLN A 351 -16.92 -12.56 18.79
N HIS A 352 -16.50 -13.28 19.84
CA HIS A 352 -15.13 -13.77 19.95
C HIS A 352 -14.90 -14.90 18.93
N LEU A 353 -13.90 -14.74 18.06
CA LEU A 353 -13.52 -15.69 17.04
C LEU A 353 -12.37 -16.57 17.58
N SER A 354 -12.73 -17.55 18.43
CA SER A 354 -11.75 -18.40 19.11
C SER A 354 -11.18 -19.46 18.16
N PHE A 355 -9.90 -19.36 17.83
CA PHE A 355 -9.25 -20.30 16.93
C PHE A 355 -8.88 -21.61 17.62
N THR A 356 -9.29 -22.73 17.01
CA THR A 356 -8.81 -24.06 17.38
C THR A 356 -7.45 -24.31 16.72
N VAL A 357 -6.44 -24.60 17.52
CA VAL A 357 -5.10 -24.97 17.05
C VAL A 357 -4.77 -26.40 17.49
N ASN A 358 -3.97 -27.08 16.69
CA ASN A 358 -3.37 -28.38 17.05
C ASN A 358 -1.84 -28.24 17.09
N SER A 359 -1.14 -29.29 17.50
CA SER A 359 0.33 -29.28 17.64
C SER A 359 1.07 -28.87 16.35
N SER A 360 0.52 -29.21 15.17
CA SER A 360 1.11 -28.79 13.90
C SER A 360 0.96 -27.29 13.65
N ILE A 361 -0.21 -26.71 13.97
CA ILE A 361 -0.45 -25.27 13.84
C ILE A 361 0.34 -24.49 14.90
N GLU A 362 0.41 -24.97 16.13
CA GLU A 362 1.24 -24.39 17.19
C GLU A 362 2.72 -24.30 16.76
N LYS A 363 3.26 -25.39 16.21
CA LYS A 363 4.63 -25.39 15.66
C LYS A 363 4.81 -24.38 14.52
N ALA A 364 3.81 -24.26 13.64
CA ALA A 364 3.83 -23.29 12.55
C ALA A 364 3.80 -21.84 13.08
N ILE A 365 3.03 -21.57 14.15
CA ILE A 365 3.00 -20.27 14.83
C ILE A 365 4.38 -19.93 15.40
N GLU A 366 5.02 -20.84 16.12
CA GLU A 366 6.35 -20.59 16.70
C GLU A 366 7.44 -20.41 15.62
N THR A 367 7.31 -21.13 14.50
CA THR A 367 8.19 -20.93 13.34
C THR A 367 7.99 -19.54 12.75
N ALA A 368 6.75 -19.13 12.49
CA ALA A 368 6.44 -17.82 11.92
C ALA A 368 6.81 -16.65 12.85
N LYS A 369 6.71 -16.83 14.18
CA LYS A 369 7.24 -15.88 15.17
C LYS A 369 8.76 -15.69 15.02
N THR A 370 9.49 -16.80 14.95
CA THR A 370 10.94 -16.75 14.78
C THR A 370 11.33 -16.08 13.46
N GLU A 371 10.63 -16.43 12.37
CA GLU A 371 10.88 -15.87 11.04
C GLU A 371 10.61 -14.36 10.98
N ILE A 372 9.52 -13.86 11.57
CA ILE A 372 9.25 -12.41 11.55
C ILE A 372 10.21 -11.62 12.42
N ASP A 373 10.70 -12.17 13.54
CA ASP A 373 11.71 -11.50 14.35
C ASP A 373 13.05 -11.42 13.60
N ILE A 374 13.47 -12.50 12.95
CA ILE A 374 14.67 -12.50 12.08
C ILE A 374 14.49 -11.48 10.95
N PHE A 375 13.37 -11.56 10.24
CA PHE A 375 13.12 -10.71 9.09
C PHE A 375 13.03 -9.24 9.46
N GLY A 376 12.32 -8.93 10.55
CA GLY A 376 12.23 -7.56 11.07
C GLY A 376 13.53 -7.05 11.67
N SER A 377 14.45 -7.91 12.11
CA SER A 377 15.78 -7.48 12.61
C SER A 377 16.72 -7.06 11.48
N ASP A 378 16.47 -7.49 10.24
CA ASP A 378 17.21 -7.10 9.04
C ASP A 378 16.70 -5.78 8.42
N VAL A 379 15.57 -5.26 8.92
CA VAL A 379 14.99 -4.00 8.44
C VAL A 379 15.72 -2.80 9.06
N GLN A 380 16.48 -2.08 8.24
CA GLN A 380 17.03 -0.77 8.58
C GLN A 380 16.08 0.33 8.12
N LEU A 381 15.33 0.91 9.05
CA LEU A 381 14.34 1.95 8.76
C LEU A 381 14.64 3.22 9.56
N THR A 382 14.78 4.33 8.84
CA THR A 382 14.75 5.68 9.41
C THR A 382 13.63 6.50 8.75
N ALA A 383 12.86 7.19 9.58
CA ALA A 383 11.86 8.15 9.12
C ALA A 383 12.35 9.56 9.44
N HIS A 384 12.62 10.34 8.40
CA HIS A 384 13.19 11.69 8.53
C HIS A 384 12.16 12.78 8.24
N ASN A 385 11.94 13.68 9.19
CA ASN A 385 11.14 14.88 8.98
C ASN A 385 12.03 16.03 8.46
N PHE A 386 12.04 16.24 7.15
CA PHE A 386 12.81 17.33 6.54
C PHE A 386 12.14 18.69 6.75
N THR A 387 12.75 19.55 7.57
CA THR A 387 12.19 20.85 7.97
C THR A 387 12.80 22.06 7.25
N GLY A 388 13.81 21.86 6.39
CA GLY A 388 14.52 22.97 5.74
C GLY A 388 13.68 23.77 4.75
N TYR A 389 12.83 23.08 3.98
CA TYR A 389 11.86 23.68 3.05
C TYR A 389 10.84 22.63 2.62
N GLY A 390 9.86 23.03 1.80
CA GLY A 390 8.93 22.10 1.17
C GLY A 390 8.53 22.55 -0.24
N LYS A 391 7.35 22.11 -0.70
CA LYS A 391 6.84 22.40 -2.05
C LYS A 391 6.84 23.89 -2.43
N ASN A 392 6.71 24.79 -1.44
CA ASN A 392 6.69 26.23 -1.67
C ASN A 392 8.02 26.76 -2.22
N PHE A 393 9.16 26.21 -1.78
CA PHE A 393 10.48 26.57 -2.30
C PHE A 393 10.63 26.13 -3.76
N ALA A 394 10.39 24.85 -4.06
CA ALA A 394 10.48 24.35 -5.43
C ALA A 394 9.59 25.16 -6.39
N LYS A 395 8.37 25.50 -5.96
CA LYS A 395 7.45 26.34 -6.73
C LYS A 395 7.95 27.78 -6.90
N SER A 396 8.57 28.39 -5.89
CA SER A 396 9.08 29.77 -6.01
C SER A 396 10.20 29.90 -7.04
N VAL A 397 10.97 28.83 -7.25
CA VAL A 397 11.98 28.72 -8.32
C VAL A 397 11.45 28.06 -9.60
N LYS A 398 10.12 27.94 -9.74
CA LYS A 398 9.43 27.39 -10.92
C LYS A 398 9.83 25.96 -11.29
N GLN A 399 10.23 25.15 -10.30
CA GLN A 399 10.56 23.74 -10.47
C GLN A 399 9.44 22.84 -9.95
N SER A 400 9.36 21.61 -10.47
CA SER A 400 8.47 20.58 -9.92
C SER A 400 9.04 20.11 -8.57
N PRO A 401 8.27 20.15 -7.47
CA PRO A 401 8.72 19.65 -6.17
C PRO A 401 9.15 18.19 -6.21
N ASP A 402 8.38 17.37 -6.90
CA ASP A 402 8.58 15.93 -7.05
C ASP A 402 9.88 15.61 -7.80
N ALA A 403 10.03 16.16 -9.02
CA ALA A 403 11.25 16.00 -9.81
C ALA A 403 12.51 16.54 -9.10
N LEU A 404 12.38 17.63 -8.34
CA LEU A 404 13.49 18.15 -7.54
C LEU A 404 13.94 17.13 -6.47
N ILE A 405 12.99 16.50 -5.76
CA ILE A 405 13.29 15.46 -4.77
C ILE A 405 13.89 14.23 -5.43
N GLN A 406 13.35 13.78 -6.57
CA GLN A 406 13.87 12.64 -7.31
C GLN A 406 15.32 12.87 -7.76
N VAL A 407 15.65 14.05 -8.31
CA VAL A 407 17.02 14.40 -8.67
C VAL A 407 17.92 14.52 -7.43
N ALA A 408 17.41 15.01 -6.31
CA ALA A 408 18.15 15.04 -5.05
C ALA A 408 18.47 13.62 -4.52
N MET A 409 17.53 12.67 -4.66
CA MET A 409 17.75 11.26 -4.32
C MET A 409 18.82 10.62 -5.22
N GLN A 410 18.81 10.91 -6.52
CA GLN A 410 19.88 10.47 -7.43
C GLN A 410 21.26 10.98 -6.99
N LEU A 411 21.34 12.26 -6.61
CA LEU A 411 22.59 12.85 -6.11
C LEU A 411 23.04 12.22 -4.79
N ALA A 412 22.11 11.99 -3.86
CA ALA A 412 22.41 11.37 -2.59
C ALA A 412 22.98 9.95 -2.79
N PHE A 413 22.32 9.13 -3.61
CA PHE A 413 22.79 7.79 -3.94
C PHE A 413 24.16 7.81 -4.63
N TYR A 414 24.34 8.67 -5.64
CA TYR A 414 25.61 8.78 -6.37
C TYR A 414 26.78 9.18 -5.48
N ARG A 415 26.56 10.09 -4.51
CA ARG A 415 27.60 10.50 -3.56
C ARG A 415 28.01 9.40 -2.60
N ASP A 416 27.07 8.54 -2.22
CA ASP A 416 27.30 7.44 -1.30
C ASP A 416 27.97 6.24 -2.00
N GLN A 417 27.48 5.88 -3.19
CA GLN A 417 27.89 4.66 -3.90
C GLN A 417 28.96 4.90 -4.98
N GLY A 418 29.15 6.15 -5.43
CA GLY A 418 30.08 6.50 -6.50
C GLY A 418 29.61 6.15 -7.92
N HIS A 419 28.44 5.54 -8.07
CA HIS A 419 27.82 5.19 -9.36
C HIS A 419 26.29 5.33 -9.28
N PRO A 420 25.59 5.49 -10.42
CA PRO A 420 24.12 5.50 -10.43
C PRO A 420 23.54 4.08 -10.29
N CYS A 421 22.23 3.97 -10.10
CA CYS A 421 21.51 2.70 -10.05
C CYS A 421 20.15 2.77 -10.77
N ALA A 422 19.60 1.60 -11.12
CA ALA A 422 18.23 1.51 -11.59
C ALA A 422 17.29 2.04 -10.49
N THR A 423 16.50 3.07 -10.82
CA THR A 423 15.59 3.72 -9.86
C THR A 423 14.17 3.67 -10.38
N TYR A 424 13.26 3.15 -9.57
CA TYR A 424 11.83 3.08 -9.82
C TYR A 424 11.11 4.19 -9.07
N GLU A 425 10.24 4.91 -9.77
CA GLU A 425 9.19 5.73 -9.19
C GLU A 425 7.84 5.34 -9.81
N SER A 426 6.78 5.35 -9.00
CA SER A 426 5.45 4.97 -9.44
C SER A 426 4.75 6.13 -10.17
N ALA A 427 4.38 5.94 -11.43
CA ALA A 427 3.46 6.83 -12.15
C ALA A 427 2.04 6.29 -12.07
N SER A 428 1.10 7.07 -11.53
CA SER A 428 -0.31 6.68 -11.59
C SER A 428 -0.83 6.73 -13.02
N THR A 429 -1.43 5.63 -13.48
CA THR A 429 -2.13 5.55 -14.77
C THR A 429 -3.65 5.65 -14.61
N ARG A 430 -4.14 6.19 -13.48
CA ARG A 430 -5.58 6.31 -13.20
C ARG A 430 -6.34 7.22 -14.18
N MET A 431 -5.67 7.95 -15.06
CA MET A 431 -6.34 8.62 -16.19
C MET A 431 -6.98 7.62 -17.18
N PHE A 432 -6.61 6.34 -17.07
CA PHE A 432 -7.14 5.24 -17.86
C PHE A 432 -8.06 4.34 -17.03
N GLN A 433 -9.03 3.72 -17.70
CA GLN A 433 -9.91 2.73 -17.09
C GLN A 433 -9.09 1.58 -16.47
N LEU A 434 -9.41 1.24 -15.21
CA LEU A 434 -8.67 0.26 -14.39
C LEU A 434 -7.16 0.54 -14.25
N GLY A 435 -6.72 1.78 -14.50
CA GLY A 435 -5.32 2.17 -14.38
C GLY A 435 -4.77 1.98 -12.96
N ARG A 436 -3.56 1.40 -12.91
CA ARG A 436 -2.76 1.22 -11.69
C ARG A 436 -1.53 2.11 -11.78
N THR A 437 -0.41 1.53 -12.23
CA THR A 437 0.88 2.20 -12.27
C THR A 437 1.66 1.84 -13.53
N ASP A 438 2.51 2.77 -13.95
CA ASP A 438 3.67 2.50 -14.80
C ASP A 438 4.93 3.00 -14.04
N THR A 439 6.10 2.81 -14.63
CA THR A 439 7.39 3.19 -14.03
C THR A 439 7.89 4.52 -14.59
N ILE A 440 8.27 5.44 -13.71
CA ILE A 440 9.18 6.56 -14.00
C ILE A 440 10.59 6.09 -13.66
N ARG A 441 11.51 6.18 -14.61
CA ARG A 441 12.93 5.84 -14.42
C ARG A 441 13.69 7.11 -14.04
N SER A 442 13.89 7.34 -12.74
CA SER A 442 14.54 8.56 -12.24
C SER A 442 16.02 8.66 -12.59
N CYS A 443 16.68 7.51 -12.81
CA CYS A 443 18.03 7.46 -13.34
C CYS A 443 18.00 7.69 -14.86
N THR A 444 18.53 8.84 -15.28
CA THR A 444 18.58 9.28 -16.68
C THR A 444 19.98 9.80 -16.99
N PRO A 445 20.36 9.92 -18.28
CA PRO A 445 21.61 10.56 -18.65
C PRO A 445 21.77 11.97 -18.04
N LYS A 446 20.67 12.73 -17.97
CA LYS A 446 20.66 14.09 -17.40
C LYS A 446 20.77 14.11 -15.88
N SER A 447 20.17 13.16 -15.17
CA SER A 447 20.39 13.07 -13.72
C SER A 447 21.82 12.63 -13.39
N LEU A 448 22.41 11.71 -14.16
CA LEU A 448 23.82 11.32 -13.99
C LEU A 448 24.78 12.49 -14.28
N GLU A 449 24.56 13.22 -15.37
CA GLU A 449 25.34 14.42 -15.71
C GLU A 449 25.33 15.44 -14.55
N PHE A 450 24.16 15.70 -13.97
CA PHE A 450 24.03 16.53 -12.77
C PHE A 450 24.80 15.97 -11.57
N CYS A 451 24.67 14.67 -11.29
CA CYS A 451 25.33 14.04 -10.15
C CYS A 451 26.87 14.14 -10.25
N GLN A 452 27.42 13.92 -11.44
CA GLN A 452 28.84 14.04 -11.73
C GLN A 452 29.32 15.49 -11.61
N ALA A 453 28.60 16.45 -12.19
CA ALA A 453 28.93 17.86 -12.11
C ALA A 453 28.92 18.38 -10.66
N MET A 454 27.87 18.04 -9.90
CA MET A 454 27.69 18.46 -8.50
C MET A 454 28.69 17.82 -7.54
N SER A 455 29.19 16.62 -7.85
CA SER A 455 30.15 15.89 -6.99
C SER A 455 31.61 16.20 -7.32
N SER A 456 31.92 16.52 -8.58
CA SER A 456 33.28 16.89 -9.01
C SER A 456 33.65 18.34 -8.68
N GLY A 457 32.67 19.23 -8.51
CA GLY A 457 32.92 20.66 -8.33
C GLY A 457 33.54 21.33 -9.55
N SER A 458 33.43 20.72 -10.72
CA SER A 458 34.09 21.13 -11.97
C SER A 458 33.42 22.31 -12.68
N LEU A 459 32.17 22.61 -12.32
CA LEU A 459 31.37 23.67 -12.94
C LEU A 459 31.22 24.88 -12.03
N ASP A 460 31.12 26.07 -12.64
CA ASP A 460 30.66 27.25 -11.92
C ASP A 460 29.18 27.13 -11.52
N ARG A 461 28.73 28.05 -10.66
CA ARG A 461 27.37 28.02 -10.12
C ARG A 461 26.29 28.12 -11.21
N ALA A 462 26.51 28.93 -12.25
CA ALA A 462 25.51 29.13 -13.30
C ALA A 462 25.36 27.88 -14.17
N ALA A 463 26.49 27.29 -14.57
CA ALA A 463 26.53 26.03 -15.30
C ALA A 463 25.90 24.88 -14.47
N LEU A 464 26.20 24.79 -13.18
CA LEU A 464 25.61 23.79 -12.29
C LEU A 464 24.08 23.91 -12.18
N VAL A 465 23.57 25.14 -12.06
CA VAL A 465 22.11 25.39 -12.04
C VAL A 465 21.46 24.99 -13.36
N ASN A 466 22.13 25.19 -14.49
CA ASN A 466 21.63 24.75 -15.79
C ASN A 466 21.52 23.23 -15.87
N VAL A 467 22.58 22.50 -15.49
CA VAL A 467 22.57 21.02 -15.51
C VAL A 467 21.51 20.46 -14.54
N LEU A 468 21.35 21.06 -13.35
CA LEU A 468 20.25 20.72 -12.43
C LEU A 468 18.87 20.93 -13.09
N THR A 469 18.68 22.07 -13.76
CA THR A 469 17.42 22.41 -14.41
C THR A 469 17.10 21.43 -15.55
N GLU A 470 18.10 21.00 -16.31
CA GLU A 470 17.94 19.98 -17.35
C GLU A 470 17.57 18.62 -16.77
N ALA A 471 18.20 18.19 -15.67
CA ALA A 471 17.85 16.96 -14.98
C ALA A 471 16.39 16.98 -14.48
N ILE A 472 15.96 18.08 -13.85
CA ILE A 472 14.58 18.25 -13.37
C ILE A 472 13.60 18.25 -14.55
N THR A 473 13.94 18.91 -15.65
CA THR A 473 13.10 18.98 -16.85
C THR A 473 12.96 17.62 -17.51
N ALA A 474 14.05 16.86 -17.62
CA ALA A 474 14.05 15.50 -18.16
C ALA A 474 13.17 14.58 -17.32
N HIS A 475 13.31 14.65 -15.99
CA HIS A 475 12.46 13.89 -15.08
C HIS A 475 10.98 14.25 -15.24
N ARG A 476 10.63 15.55 -15.21
CA ARG A 476 9.24 16.02 -15.41
C ARG A 476 8.65 15.56 -16.73
N LYS A 477 9.46 15.55 -17.80
CA LYS A 477 9.04 15.04 -19.11
C LYS A 477 8.70 13.55 -19.02
N TYR A 478 9.55 12.74 -18.38
CA TYR A 478 9.30 11.32 -18.18
C TYR A 478 8.03 11.08 -17.34
N THR A 479 7.84 11.82 -16.25
CA THR A 479 6.62 11.77 -15.42
C THR A 479 5.36 11.98 -16.28
N ALA A 480 5.35 13.02 -17.11
CA ALA A 480 4.21 13.33 -17.97
C ALA A 480 3.95 12.21 -18.99
N GLU A 481 5.01 11.66 -19.60
CA GLU A 481 4.92 10.52 -20.51
C GLU A 481 4.33 9.29 -19.81
N ALA A 482 4.88 8.87 -18.67
CA ALA A 482 4.43 7.69 -17.93
C ALA A 482 2.96 7.79 -17.47
N VAL A 483 2.56 8.93 -16.89
CA VAL A 483 1.16 9.18 -16.47
C VAL A 483 0.20 9.17 -17.66
N SER A 484 0.68 9.54 -18.85
CA SER A 484 -0.10 9.49 -20.11
C SER A 484 -0.04 8.15 -20.84
N GLY A 485 0.44 7.07 -20.19
CA GLY A 485 0.51 5.73 -20.79
C GLY A 485 1.64 5.57 -21.81
N GLN A 486 2.60 6.50 -21.82
CA GLN A 486 3.81 6.47 -22.67
C GLN A 486 5.05 6.02 -21.88
N GLY A 487 4.85 5.36 -20.74
CA GLY A 487 5.90 4.61 -20.06
C GLY A 487 6.28 3.36 -20.86
N ILE A 488 7.33 2.68 -20.43
CA ILE A 488 7.90 1.55 -21.17
C ILE A 488 7.92 0.25 -20.39
N ASP A 489 7.95 0.31 -19.06
CA ASP A 489 8.14 -0.88 -18.24
C ASP A 489 6.93 -1.80 -18.29
N ARG A 490 5.70 -1.25 -18.27
CA ARG A 490 4.50 -2.08 -18.47
C ARG A 490 4.36 -2.59 -19.89
N HIS A 491 4.83 -1.84 -20.89
CA HIS A 491 4.85 -2.31 -22.27
C HIS A 491 5.84 -3.46 -22.46
N LEU A 492 7.06 -3.37 -21.91
CA LEU A 492 8.06 -4.44 -21.98
C LEU A 492 7.67 -5.70 -21.19
N LEU A 493 6.81 -5.56 -20.18
CA LEU A 493 6.23 -6.69 -19.44
C LEU A 493 5.20 -7.46 -20.26
N GLY A 494 4.40 -6.76 -21.06
CA GLY A 494 3.36 -7.33 -21.91
C GLY A 494 3.90 -7.94 -23.18
#